data_AF-A0A3B9UQ30-F1
#
_entry.id   AF-A0A3B9UQ30-F1
#
_cell.length_a   1.000
_cell.length_b   1.000
_cell.length_c   1.000
_cell.angle_alpha   90.00
_cell.angle_beta   90.00
_cell.angle_gamma   90.00
#
_symmetry.space_group_name_H-M   'P 1'
#
loop_
_entity.id
_entity.type
_entity.pdbx_description
1 polymer ?
#
loop_
_entity_poly.entity_id
_entity_poly.type
_entity_poly.pdbx_seq_one_letter_code
_entity_poly.pdbx_strand_id
1 'polypeptide(L)'
;YACIAAVITMQTTVENSFQAGKNRLIGTTIGAIIGIIFSYIAPHSSILTVIGVSLIIYITNILHENKSANIACVVFLAIMINLKTTSPLQYGISRFIETAIGIIVAVIVNRYICPYNIIKNEKIEKLGNENTKIIENRSKEDKDAK
;
A
#
# COMPACT_ATOMS: atom_id res chain seq x y z
N TYR A 1 -13.65 3.26 -2.25
CA TYR A 1 -12.26 2.77 -2.44
C TYR A 1 -11.28 3.32 -1.43
N ALA A 2 -11.52 4.52 -0.85
CA ALA A 2 -10.61 5.12 0.13
C ALA A 2 -10.25 4.22 1.33
N CYS A 3 -11.22 3.49 1.92
CA CYS A 3 -10.96 2.56 3.02
C CYS A 3 -10.03 1.41 2.60
N ILE A 4 -10.26 0.83 1.41
CA ILE A 4 -9.42 -0.24 0.85
C ILE A 4 -8.00 0.29 0.59
N ALA A 5 -7.89 1.50 0.03
CA ALA A 5 -6.61 2.15 -0.17
C ALA A 5 -5.88 2.32 1.17
N ALA A 6 -6.55 2.88 2.18
CA ALA A 6 -5.99 3.11 3.51
C ALA A 6 -5.43 1.83 4.13
N VAL A 7 -6.24 0.77 4.19
CA VAL A 7 -5.84 -0.52 4.78
C VAL A 7 -4.63 -1.12 4.05
N ILE A 8 -4.60 -1.06 2.71
CA ILE A 8 -3.49 -1.66 1.96
C ILE A 8 -2.21 -0.80 2.04
N THR A 9 -2.35 0.52 2.16
CA THR A 9 -1.18 1.42 2.32
C THR A 9 -0.67 1.49 3.74
N MET A 10 -1.44 1.06 4.73
CA MET A 10 -0.99 0.97 6.11
C MET A 10 0.00 -0.19 6.25
N GLN A 11 1.27 0.16 6.48
CA GLN A 11 2.39 -0.74 6.69
C GLN A 11 2.89 -0.65 8.13
N THR A 12 3.91 -1.43 8.48
CA THR A 12 4.49 -1.43 9.83
C THR A 12 5.18 -0.12 10.21
N THR A 13 5.78 0.61 9.27
CA THR A 13 6.48 1.88 9.54
C THR A 13 5.90 3.02 8.72
N VAL A 14 6.12 4.27 9.14
CA VAL A 14 5.67 5.47 8.40
C VAL A 14 6.33 5.54 7.02
N GLU A 15 7.65 5.35 6.93
CA GLU A 15 8.38 5.24 5.65
C GLU A 15 7.79 4.19 4.72
N ASN A 16 7.51 2.98 5.23
CA ASN A 16 6.95 1.92 4.39
C ASN A 16 5.55 2.26 3.91
N SER A 17 4.72 2.89 4.74
CA SER A 17 3.39 3.37 4.34
C SER A 17 3.46 4.47 3.30
N PHE A 18 4.42 5.39 3.44
CA PHE A 18 4.64 6.43 2.45
C PHE A 18 5.11 5.84 1.10
N GLN A 19 6.06 4.92 1.12
CA GLN A 19 6.52 4.25 -0.09
C GLN A 19 5.41 3.41 -0.74
N ALA A 20 4.62 2.66 0.06
CA ALA A 20 3.47 1.92 -0.43
C ALA A 20 2.42 2.85 -1.05
N GLY A 21 2.16 4.00 -0.41
CA GLY A 21 1.27 5.04 -0.90
C GLY A 21 1.75 5.63 -2.23
N LYS A 22 3.03 5.98 -2.34
CA LYS A 22 3.64 6.49 -3.59
C LYS A 22 3.45 5.50 -4.74
N ASN A 23 3.79 4.22 -4.53
CA ASN A 23 3.63 3.17 -5.53
C ASN A 23 2.15 3.04 -5.96
N ARG A 24 1.23 3.16 -5.00
CA ARG A 24 -0.20 3.07 -5.26
C ARG A 24 -0.74 4.26 -6.04
N LEU A 25 -0.25 5.47 -5.78
CA LEU A 25 -0.57 6.66 -6.56
C LEU A 25 -0.06 6.52 -8.00
N ILE A 26 1.21 6.14 -8.18
CA ILE A 26 1.81 5.92 -9.51
C ILE A 26 1.01 4.88 -10.30
N GLY A 27 0.73 3.72 -9.68
CA GLY A 27 -0.04 2.66 -10.31
C GLY A 27 -1.46 3.12 -10.68
N THR A 28 -2.14 3.83 -9.78
CA THR A 28 -3.49 4.35 -10.03
C THR A 28 -3.50 5.35 -11.17
N THR A 29 -2.52 6.25 -11.25
CA THR A 29 -2.39 7.21 -12.35
C THR A 29 -2.17 6.51 -13.70
N ILE A 30 -1.21 5.57 -13.77
CA ILE A 30 -0.92 4.85 -15.02
C ILE A 30 -2.14 4.02 -15.46
N GLY A 31 -2.73 3.26 -14.54
CA GLY A 31 -3.91 2.46 -14.82
C GLY A 31 -5.12 3.30 -15.22
N ALA A 32 -5.30 4.48 -14.60
CA ALA A 32 -6.36 5.40 -14.95
C ALA A 32 -6.17 6.01 -16.35
N ILE A 33 -4.96 6.50 -16.68
CA ILE A 33 -4.68 7.09 -17.99
C ILE A 33 -4.92 6.05 -19.10
N ILE A 34 -4.32 4.87 -18.98
CA ILE A 34 -4.46 3.82 -20.00
C ILE A 34 -5.90 3.31 -20.06
N GLY A 35 -6.55 3.15 -18.91
CA GLY A 35 -7.95 2.72 -18.82
C GLY A 35 -8.91 3.70 -19.48
N ILE A 36 -8.72 5.00 -19.26
CA ILE A 36 -9.53 6.04 -19.91
C ILE A 36 -9.31 6.00 -21.43
N ILE A 37 -8.06 5.96 -21.91
CA ILE A 37 -7.76 5.93 -23.34
C ILE A 37 -8.41 4.70 -24.01
N PHE A 38 -8.21 3.51 -23.44
CA PHE A 38 -8.71 2.27 -24.03
C PHE A 38 -10.23 2.16 -23.95
N SER A 39 -10.81 2.72 -22.89
CA SER A 39 -12.26 2.79 -22.72
C SER A 39 -12.94 3.65 -23.79
N TYR A 40 -12.26 4.65 -24.35
CA TYR A 40 -12.81 5.46 -25.44
C TYR A 40 -12.71 4.75 -26.81
N ILE A 41 -11.80 3.79 -26.97
CA ILE A 41 -11.60 3.06 -28.24
C ILE A 41 -12.64 1.96 -28.40
N ALA A 42 -12.62 0.97 -27.50
CA ALA A 42 -13.53 -0.16 -27.53
C ALA A 42 -13.78 -0.66 -26.10
N PRO A 43 -14.78 -0.09 -25.40
CA PRO A 43 -15.13 -0.54 -24.07
C PRO A 43 -15.53 -2.02 -24.10
N HIS A 44 -15.19 -2.77 -23.06
CA HIS A 44 -15.48 -4.21 -22.91
C HIS A 44 -14.83 -5.17 -23.93
N SER A 45 -13.92 -4.70 -24.79
CA SER A 45 -13.19 -5.59 -25.69
C SER A 45 -12.15 -6.42 -24.91
N SER A 46 -12.32 -7.75 -24.90
CA SER A 46 -11.39 -8.67 -24.24
C SER A 46 -9.98 -8.59 -24.81
N ILE A 47 -9.86 -8.39 -26.13
CA ILE A 47 -8.56 -8.26 -26.81
C ILE A 47 -7.83 -6.99 -26.34
N LEU A 48 -8.55 -5.86 -26.29
CA LEU A 48 -7.99 -4.60 -25.83
C LEU A 48 -7.59 -4.65 -24.36
N THR A 49 -8.33 -5.40 -23.54
CA THR A 49 -7.97 -5.65 -22.14
C THR A 49 -6.64 -6.40 -22.02
N VAL A 50 -6.41 -7.46 -22.80
CA VAL A 50 -5.14 -8.22 -22.77
C VAL A 50 -3.97 -7.34 -23.22
N ILE A 51 -4.16 -6.57 -24.28
CA ILE A 51 -3.16 -5.63 -24.79
C ILE A 51 -2.86 -4.55 -23.74
N GLY A 52 -3.89 -4.00 -23.10
CA GLY A 52 -3.76 -2.94 -22.09
C GLY A 52 -3.02 -3.42 -20.84
N VAL A 53 -3.32 -4.63 -20.35
CA VAL A 53 -2.58 -5.23 -19.23
C VAL A 53 -1.11 -5.44 -19.59
N SER A 54 -0.82 -5.96 -20.78
CA SER A 54 0.56 -6.16 -21.25
C SER A 54 1.32 -4.84 -21.36
N LEU A 55 0.65 -3.79 -21.87
CA LEU A 55 1.21 -2.44 -21.99
C LEU A 55 1.49 -1.82 -20.62
N ILE A 56 0.58 -1.97 -19.66
CA ILE A 56 0.76 -1.48 -18.28
C ILE A 56 1.98 -2.14 -17.65
N ILE A 57 2.12 -3.47 -17.77
CA ILE A 57 3.27 -4.19 -17.23
C ILE A 57 4.56 -3.68 -17.86
N TYR A 58 4.59 -3.51 -19.18
CA TYR A 58 5.74 -2.98 -19.90
C TYR A 58 6.14 -1.58 -19.45
N ILE A 59 5.18 -0.64 -19.38
CA ILE A 59 5.41 0.74 -18.91
C ILE A 59 5.92 0.75 -17.47
N THR A 60 5.29 -0.04 -16.60
CA THR A 60 5.65 -0.07 -15.18
C THR A 60 7.05 -0.65 -14.96
N ASN A 61 7.46 -1.60 -15.80
CA ASN A 61 8.81 -2.16 -15.79
C ASN A 61 9.86 -1.14 -16.25
N ILE A 62 9.59 -0.37 -17.32
CA ILE A 62 10.49 0.72 -17.78
C ILE A 62 10.66 1.79 -16.70
N LEU A 63 9.59 2.11 -15.97
CA LEU A 63 9.62 3.07 -14.88
C LEU A 63 10.33 2.53 -13.62
N HIS A 64 10.80 1.27 -13.63
CA HIS A 64 11.36 0.54 -12.48
C HIS A 64 10.41 0.48 -11.27
N GLU A 65 9.13 0.72 -11.47
CA GLU A 65 8.10 0.80 -10.42
C GLU A 65 7.28 -0.48 -10.36
N ASN A 66 7.92 -1.65 -10.48
CA ASN A 66 7.28 -2.97 -10.59
C ASN A 66 6.21 -3.26 -9.51
N LYS A 67 6.38 -2.69 -8.31
CA LYS A 67 5.41 -2.80 -7.20
C LYS A 67 4.05 -2.15 -7.52
N SER A 68 4.00 -1.26 -8.49
CA SER A 68 2.82 -0.50 -8.92
C SER A 68 2.02 -1.21 -10.02
N ALA A 69 2.58 -2.23 -10.67
CA ALA A 69 1.99 -2.87 -11.85
C ALA A 69 0.64 -3.54 -11.53
N ASN A 70 0.58 -4.24 -10.40
CA ASN A 70 -0.65 -4.92 -9.96
C ASN A 70 -1.80 -3.92 -9.74
N ILE A 71 -1.52 -2.80 -9.07
CA ILE A 71 -2.52 -1.76 -8.80
C ILE A 71 -2.94 -1.09 -10.10
N ALA A 72 -2.00 -0.79 -11.00
CA ALA A 72 -2.30 -0.22 -12.31
C ALA A 72 -3.23 -1.11 -13.13
N CYS A 73 -2.96 -2.43 -13.17
CA CYS A 73 -3.83 -3.40 -13.85
C CYS A 73 -5.23 -3.44 -13.23
N VAL A 74 -5.34 -3.45 -11.89
CA VAL A 74 -6.65 -3.44 -11.20
C VAL A 74 -7.46 -2.19 -11.55
N VAL A 75 -6.83 -1.01 -11.53
CA VAL A 75 -7.52 0.25 -11.85
C VAL A 75 -7.94 0.30 -13.32
N PHE A 76 -7.07 -0.14 -14.23
CA PHE A 76 -7.39 -0.27 -15.65
C PHE A 76 -8.59 -1.18 -15.89
N LEU A 77 -8.60 -2.38 -15.30
CA LEU A 77 -9.71 -3.32 -15.40
C LEU A 77 -10.99 -2.74 -14.80
N ALA A 78 -10.88 -2.08 -13.64
CA ALA A 78 -12.03 -1.46 -12.99
C ALA A 78 -12.70 -0.43 -13.91
N ILE A 79 -11.93 0.37 -14.66
CA ILE A 79 -12.45 1.33 -15.65
C ILE A 79 -13.06 0.61 -16.86
N MET A 80 -12.36 -0.37 -17.43
CA MET A 80 -12.84 -1.14 -18.59
C MET A 80 -14.12 -1.94 -18.30
N ILE A 81 -14.42 -2.23 -17.03
CA ILE A 81 -15.61 -2.98 -16.59
C ILE A 81 -16.74 -2.05 -16.09
N ASN A 82 -16.44 -0.95 -15.39
CA ASN A 82 -17.46 -0.08 -14.74
C ASN A 82 -17.94 1.10 -15.60
N LEU A 83 -18.24 0.86 -16.88
CA LEU A 83 -18.67 1.92 -17.81
C LEU A 83 -20.16 2.23 -17.81
N LYS A 84 -20.96 1.55 -17.00
CA LYS A 84 -22.43 1.61 -17.11
C LYS A 84 -23.08 2.89 -16.58
N THR A 85 -22.47 3.59 -15.62
CA THR A 85 -23.16 4.68 -14.89
C THR A 85 -22.37 5.98 -14.82
N THR A 86 -21.07 5.96 -15.11
CA THR A 86 -20.17 7.09 -14.89
C THR A 86 -19.17 7.19 -16.02
N SER A 87 -18.82 8.42 -16.44
CA SER A 87 -17.82 8.59 -17.48
C SER A 87 -16.47 8.01 -17.02
N PRO A 88 -15.69 7.35 -17.89
CA PRO A 88 -14.41 6.75 -17.51
C PRO A 88 -13.44 7.78 -16.93
N LEU A 89 -13.49 9.02 -17.43
CA LEU A 89 -12.70 10.14 -16.90
C LEU A 89 -13.10 10.48 -15.46
N GLN A 90 -14.40 10.64 -15.18
CA GLN A 90 -14.87 10.91 -13.82
C GLN A 90 -14.53 9.76 -12.87
N TYR A 91 -14.69 8.51 -13.31
CA TYR A 91 -14.31 7.34 -12.52
C TYR A 91 -12.81 7.31 -12.22
N GLY A 92 -11.95 7.57 -13.21
CA GLY A 92 -10.50 7.63 -13.04
C GLY A 92 -10.06 8.71 -12.05
N ILE A 93 -10.63 9.91 -12.15
CA ILE A 93 -10.36 11.01 -11.21
C ILE A 93 -10.83 10.65 -9.80
N SER A 94 -12.05 10.13 -9.65
CA SER A 94 -12.55 9.66 -8.35
C SER A 94 -11.63 8.59 -7.75
N ARG A 95 -11.15 7.64 -8.56
CA ARG A 95 -10.18 6.62 -8.10
C ARG A 95 -8.87 7.21 -7.61
N PHE A 96 -8.33 8.20 -8.32
CA PHE A 96 -7.12 8.89 -7.91
C PHE A 96 -7.31 9.61 -6.57
N ILE A 97 -8.39 10.40 -6.43
CA ILE A 97 -8.71 11.16 -5.21
C ILE A 97 -8.95 10.21 -4.03
N GLU A 98 -9.78 9.17 -4.21
CA GLU A 98 -10.06 8.20 -3.16
C GLU A 98 -8.77 7.50 -2.67
N THR A 99 -7.84 7.20 -3.59
CA THR A 99 -6.56 6.60 -3.25
C THR A 99 -5.66 7.57 -2.50
N ALA A 100 -5.60 8.83 -2.93
CA ALA A 100 -4.84 9.87 -2.24
C ALA A 100 -5.34 10.08 -0.81
N ILE A 101 -6.66 10.19 -0.62
CA ILE A 101 -7.29 10.32 0.71
C ILE A 101 -6.96 9.11 1.58
N GLY A 102 -7.08 7.89 1.03
CA GLY A 102 -6.74 6.68 1.75
C GLY A 102 -5.29 6.65 2.24
N ILE A 103 -4.35 7.10 1.40
CA ILE A 103 -2.93 7.21 1.76
C ILE A 103 -2.70 8.21 2.88
N ILE A 104 -3.32 9.39 2.79
CA ILE A 104 -3.22 10.43 3.83
C ILE A 104 -3.69 9.86 5.17
N VAL A 105 -4.84 9.19 5.18
CA VAL A 105 -5.37 8.54 6.39
C VAL A 105 -4.41 7.47 6.91
N ALA A 106 -3.88 6.60 6.05
CA ALA A 106 -2.94 5.55 6.45
C ALA A 106 -1.66 6.13 7.08
N VAL A 107 -1.10 7.20 6.51
CA VAL A 107 0.09 7.86 7.04
C VAL A 107 -0.20 8.53 8.39
N ILE A 108 -1.36 9.19 8.54
CA ILE A 108 -1.79 9.80 9.81
C ILE A 108 -1.93 8.73 10.90
N VAL A 109 -2.62 7.63 10.61
CA VAL A 109 -2.82 6.53 11.56
C VAL A 109 -1.47 5.92 11.98
N ASN A 110 -0.59 5.66 11.03
CA ASN A 110 0.75 5.14 11.31
C ASN A 110 1.62 6.08 12.14
N ARG A 111 1.45 7.39 11.97
CA ARG A 111 2.26 8.39 12.68
C ARG A 111 1.73 8.66 14.09
N TYR A 112 0.41 8.75 14.27
CA TYR A 112 -0.18 9.31 15.49
C TYR A 112 -0.90 8.29 16.37
N ILE A 113 -1.44 7.20 15.82
CA ILE A 113 -2.26 6.24 16.59
C ILE A 113 -1.43 5.04 17.06
N CYS A 114 -0.60 4.48 16.17
CA CYS A 114 0.29 3.35 16.50
C CYS A 114 1.69 3.54 15.91
N PRO A 115 2.46 4.55 16.39
CA PRO A 115 3.83 4.74 15.95
C PRO A 115 4.67 3.52 16.34
N TYR A 116 5.13 2.78 15.33
CA TYR A 116 5.99 1.59 15.48
C TYR A 116 7.20 1.83 16.38
N ASN A 117 7.75 3.05 16.37
CA ASN A 117 8.91 3.39 17.19
C ASN A 117 8.61 3.30 18.70
N ILE A 118 7.38 3.63 19.13
CA ILE A 118 6.97 3.52 20.53
C ILE A 118 6.84 2.04 20.92
N ILE A 119 6.14 1.25 20.10
CA ILE A 119 5.95 -0.18 20.34
C ILE A 119 7.29 -0.93 20.34
N LYS A 120 8.20 -0.58 19.41
CA LYS A 120 9.54 -1.17 19.34
C LYS A 120 10.35 -0.87 20.60
N ASN A 121 10.32 0.38 21.09
CA ASN A 121 11.06 0.78 22.28
C ASN A 121 10.49 0.12 23.55
N GLU A 122 9.16 0.07 23.71
CA GLU A 122 8.54 -0.66 24.83
C GLU A 122 8.92 -2.14 24.83
N LYS A 123 8.99 -2.78 23.65
CA LYS A 123 9.36 -4.19 23.55
C LYS A 123 10.83 -4.42 23.91
N ILE A 124 11.73 -3.54 23.45
CA ILE A 124 13.15 -3.61 23.80
C ILE A 124 13.35 -3.39 25.31
N GLU A 125 12.65 -2.43 25.92
CA GLU A 125 12.72 -2.15 27.35
C GLU A 125 12.22 -3.35 28.19
N LYS A 126 11.11 -3.98 27.78
CA LYS A 126 10.61 -5.20 28.41
C LYS A 126 11.62 -6.35 28.35
N LEU A 127 12.23 -6.60 27.18
CA LEU A 127 13.26 -7.64 27.05
C LEU A 127 14.51 -7.34 27.92
N GLY A 128 14.92 -6.07 28.01
CA GLY A 128 16.03 -5.66 28.89
C GLY A 128 15.73 -5.94 30.37
N ASN A 129 14.53 -5.59 30.82
CA ASN A 129 14.10 -5.81 32.20
C ASN A 129 13.95 -7.29 32.56
N GLU A 130 13.43 -8.12 31.66
CA GLU A 130 13.37 -9.58 31.85
C GLU A 130 14.77 -10.21 31.94
N ASN A 131 15.68 -9.86 31.04
CA ASN A 131 17.05 -10.36 31.07
C ASN A 131 17.79 -9.98 32.36
N THR A 132 17.57 -8.75 32.86
CA THR A 132 18.20 -8.29 34.11
C THR A 132 17.71 -9.11 35.31
N LYS A 133 16.40 -9.39 35.39
CA LYS A 133 15.82 -10.25 36.44
C LYS A 133 16.36 -11.68 36.41
N ILE A 134 16.55 -12.26 35.22
CA ILE A 134 17.10 -13.61 35.08
C ILE A 134 18.54 -13.67 35.60
N ILE A 135 19.35 -12.65 35.30
CA ILE A 135 20.74 -12.57 35.77
C ILE A 135 20.80 -12.42 37.30
N GLU A 136 19.94 -11.59 37.89
CA GLU A 136 19.87 -11.43 39.36
C GLU A 136 19.46 -12.73 40.07
N ASN A 137 18.48 -13.46 39.52
CA ASN A 137 18.04 -14.72 40.12
C ASN A 137 19.14 -15.78 40.07
N ARG A 138 19.85 -15.92 38.93
CA ARG A 138 21.01 -16.81 38.82
C ARG A 138 22.13 -16.43 39.80
N SER A 139 22.40 -15.13 39.97
CA SER A 139 23.45 -14.67 40.89
C SER A 139 23.12 -14.95 42.37
N LYS A 140 21.84 -15.04 42.73
CA LYS A 140 21.40 -15.44 44.08
C LYS A 140 21.53 -16.95 44.27
N GLU A 141 21.08 -17.75 43.30
CA GLU A 141 21.23 -19.22 43.32
C GLU A 141 22.70 -19.64 43.48
N ASP A 142 23.63 -18.98 42.77
CA ASP A 142 25.06 -19.25 42.86
C ASP A 142 25.67 -18.86 44.23
N LYS A 143 25.06 -17.91 44.95
CA LYS A 143 25.48 -17.52 46.30
C LYS A 143 24.92 -18.45 47.37
N ASP A 144 23.71 -18.96 47.19
CA ASP A 144 23.07 -19.89 48.12
C ASP A 144 23.64 -21.32 48.00
N ALA A 145 24.30 -21.64 46.88
CA ALA A 145 24.98 -22.91 46.65
C ALA A 145 26.42 -22.98 47.21
N LYS A 146 26.93 -21.90 47.80
CA LYS A 146 28.28 -21.80 48.40
C LYS A 146 28.20 -21.72 49.92
#